data_AF-A0A5N5G9B5-F1
#
_entry.id   AF-A0A5N5G9B5-F1
#
_cell.length_a   1.000
_cell.length_b   1.000
_cell.length_c   1.000
_cell.angle_alpha   90.00
_cell.angle_beta   90.00
_cell.angle_gamma   90.00
#
_symmetry.space_group_name_H-M   'P 1'
#
loop_
_entity.id
_entity.type
_entity.pdbx_description
1 polymer ?
#
loop_
_entity_poly.entity_id
_entity_poly.type
_entity_poly.pdbx_seq_one_letter_code
_entity_poly.pdbx_strand_id
1 'polypeptide(L)'
;MQNKHFALIYCIEFLVIEGRHKEWQTCFSSLGLPLKPVLDCYKSANATKLEQKYANETMHLSPSLKFVPWLDYENFATYVCKAYKGALCLWPANLCI
;
A
#
# COMPACT_ATOMS: atom_id res chain seq x y z
N MET A 1 -12.19 11.34 1.79
CA MET A 1 -10.86 11.95 1.58
C MET A 1 -9.90 10.80 1.25
N GLN A 2 -9.46 10.68 0.00
CA GLN A 2 -8.62 9.53 -0.43
C GLN A 2 -7.17 9.79 0.00
N ASN A 3 -6.53 8.80 0.64
CA ASN A 3 -5.12 8.91 1.00
C ASN A 3 -4.29 9.02 -0.28
N LYS A 4 -3.64 10.17 -0.50
CA LYS A 4 -2.90 10.49 -1.74
C LYS A 4 -1.80 9.47 -2.04
N HIS A 5 -1.16 8.91 -1.02
CA HIS A 5 -0.15 7.87 -1.18
C HIS A 5 -0.76 6.56 -1.68
N PHE A 6 -1.91 6.16 -1.11
CA PHE A 6 -2.61 4.95 -1.53
C PHE A 6 -3.15 5.06 -2.95
N ALA A 7 -3.70 6.23 -3.32
CA ALA A 7 -4.16 6.49 -4.68
C ALA A 7 -3.01 6.40 -5.71
N LEU A 8 -1.83 6.93 -5.36
CA LEU A 8 -0.64 6.84 -6.20
C LEU A 8 -0.18 5.39 -6.39
N ILE A 9 -0.09 4.62 -5.31
CA ILE A 9 0.29 3.19 -5.36
C ILE A 9 -0.70 2.44 -6.23
N TYR A 10 -2.01 2.60 -5.99
CA TYR A 10 -3.06 1.92 -6.74
C TYR A 10 -3.00 2.22 -8.25
N CYS A 11 -2.75 3.48 -8.62
CA CYS A 11 -2.59 3.85 -10.03
C CYS A 11 -1.39 3.12 -10.66
N ILE A 12 -0.25 3.05 -9.98
CA ILE A 12 0.95 2.36 -10.48
C ILE A 12 0.71 0.85 -10.60
N GLU A 13 0.11 0.23 -9.59
CA GLU A 13 -0.27 -1.20 -9.61
C GLU A 13 -1.20 -1.52 -10.77
N PHE A 14 -2.17 -0.64 -11.05
CA PHE A 14 -3.08 -0.83 -12.19
C PHE A 14 -2.33 -0.81 -13.53
N LEU A 15 -1.36 0.10 -13.70
CA LEU A 15 -0.50 0.10 -14.88
C LEU A 15 0.35 -1.17 -15.00
N VAL A 16 0.76 -1.78 -13.89
CA VAL A 16 1.46 -3.08 -13.91
C VAL A 16 0.54 -4.18 -14.45
N ILE A 17 -0.70 -4.23 -13.98
CA ILE A 17 -1.73 -5.18 -14.46
C ILE A 17 -1.97 -5.02 -15.97
N GLU A 18 -1.98 -3.78 -16.46
CA GLU A 18 -2.13 -3.48 -17.90
C GLU A 18 -0.85 -3.70 -18.73
N GLY A 19 0.26 -4.11 -18.12
CA GLY A 19 1.55 -4.26 -18.82
C GLY A 19 2.23 -2.92 -19.17
N ARG A 20 1.73 -1.81 -18.62
CA ARG A 20 2.13 -0.42 -18.88
C ARG A 20 2.98 0.18 -17.76
N HIS A 21 3.63 -0.66 -16.94
CA HIS A 21 4.44 -0.24 -15.78
C HIS A 21 5.52 0.82 -16.08
N LYS A 22 6.02 0.89 -17.33
CA LYS A 22 6.97 1.95 -17.76
C LYS A 22 6.35 3.36 -17.71
N GLU A 23 5.03 3.46 -17.76
CA GLU A 23 4.27 4.71 -17.74
C GLU A 23 3.91 5.18 -16.31
N TRP A 24 4.45 4.55 -15.25
CA TRP A 24 4.10 4.84 -13.85
C TRP A 24 4.13 6.33 -13.46
N GLN A 25 4.97 7.13 -14.10
CA GLN A 25 5.07 8.58 -13.85
C GLN A 25 3.79 9.33 -14.24
N THR A 26 2.99 8.80 -15.17
CA THR A 26 1.71 9.40 -15.59
C THR A 26 0.70 9.46 -14.44
N CYS A 27 0.82 8.59 -13.45
CA CYS A 27 -0.02 8.60 -12.25
C CYS A 27 0.10 9.90 -11.45
N PHE A 28 1.26 10.58 -11.49
CA PHE A 28 1.45 11.85 -10.80
C PHE A 28 0.60 12.95 -11.43
N SER A 29 0.63 13.08 -12.76
CA SER A 29 -0.22 14.02 -13.49
C SER A 29 -1.70 13.70 -13.31
N SER A 30 -2.11 12.43 -13.45
CA SER A 30 -3.51 12.01 -13.32
C SER A 30 -4.10 12.30 -11.94
N LEU A 31 -3.27 12.25 -10.89
CA LEU A 31 -3.68 12.51 -9.51
C LEU A 31 -3.39 13.94 -9.04
N GLY A 32 -2.82 14.80 -9.87
CA GLY A 32 -2.42 16.17 -9.50
C GLY A 32 -1.33 16.21 -8.42
N LEU A 33 -0.41 15.24 -8.42
CA LEU A 33 0.69 15.11 -7.46
C LEU A 33 2.02 15.59 -8.05
N PRO A 34 2.91 16.19 -7.23
CA PRO A 34 4.23 16.60 -7.69
C PRO A 34 5.15 15.39 -7.85
N LEU A 35 5.69 15.19 -9.05
CA LEU A 35 6.63 14.10 -9.35
C LEU A 35 8.03 14.34 -8.76
N LYS A 36 8.49 15.59 -8.77
CA LYS A 36 9.87 15.97 -8.43
C LYS A 36 10.33 15.46 -7.05
N PRO A 37 9.57 15.63 -5.96
CA PRO A 37 10.00 15.15 -4.64
C PRO A 37 10.21 13.64 -4.58
N VAL A 38 9.37 12.85 -5.27
CA VAL A 38 9.52 11.39 -5.31
C VAL A 38 10.71 10.99 -6.17
N LEU A 39 10.94 11.64 -7.31
CA LEU A 39 12.13 11.38 -8.13
C LEU A 39 13.44 11.76 -7.44
N ASP A 40 13.47 12.90 -6.76
CA ASP A 40 14.64 13.35 -6.02
C ASP A 40 14.95 12.35 -4.89
N CYS A 41 13.93 11.80 -4.21
CA CYS A 41 14.09 10.72 -3.24
C CYS A 41 14.59 9.42 -3.90
N TYR A 42 13.92 8.97 -4.97
CA TYR A 42 14.23 7.72 -5.70
C TYR A 42 15.68 7.67 -6.20
N LYS A 43 16.23 8.80 -6.64
CA LYS A 43 17.61 8.92 -7.12
C LYS A 43 18.65 9.15 -6.01
N SER A 44 18.21 9.28 -4.76
CA SER A 44 19.09 9.56 -3.62
C SER A 44 19.32 8.31 -2.77
N ALA A 45 20.31 8.39 -1.87
CA ALA A 45 20.55 7.36 -0.85
C ALA A 45 19.35 7.15 0.11
N ASN A 46 18.39 8.07 0.15
CA ASN A 46 17.20 7.91 0.98
C ASN A 46 16.29 6.78 0.48
N ALA A 47 16.24 6.52 -0.83
CA ALA A 47 15.49 5.38 -1.37
C ALA A 47 16.05 4.04 -0.86
N THR A 48 17.37 3.86 -0.92
CA THR A 48 18.04 2.67 -0.41
C THR A 48 17.83 2.48 1.09
N LYS A 49 17.92 3.56 1.89
CA LYS A 49 17.64 3.50 3.34
C LYS A 49 16.19 3.07 3.62
N LEU A 50 15.24 3.56 2.83
CA LEU A 50 13.83 3.20 2.96
C LEU A 50 13.60 1.72 2.61
N GLU A 51 14.22 1.24 1.54
CA GLU A 51 14.16 -0.16 1.11
C GLU A 51 14.76 -1.10 2.17
N GLN A 52 15.95 -0.79 2.70
CA GLN A 52 16.57 -1.56 3.77
C GLN A 52 15.72 -1.63 5.04
N LYS A 53 15.06 -0.53 5.40
CA LYS A 53 14.14 -0.49 6.53
C LYS A 53 12.99 -1.49 6.34
N TYR A 54 12.31 -1.45 5.19
CA TYR A 54 11.18 -2.35 4.93
C TYR A 54 11.62 -3.80 4.68
N ALA A 55 12.82 -4.03 4.15
CA ALA A 55 13.41 -5.36 4.08
C ALA A 55 13.61 -5.95 5.49
N ASN A 56 14.14 -5.15 6.42
CA ASN A 56 14.29 -5.57 7.82
C ASN A 56 12.94 -5.84 8.48
N GLU A 57 11.93 -4.99 8.31
CA GLU A 57 10.57 -5.24 8.82
C GLU A 57 9.98 -6.55 8.26
N THR A 58 10.16 -6.80 6.96
CA THR A 58 9.66 -7.99 6.28
C THR A 58 10.37 -9.27 6.73
N MET A 59 11.68 -9.22 6.97
CA MET A 59 12.47 -10.36 7.48
C MET A 59 12.05 -10.80 8.88
N HIS A 60 11.49 -9.89 9.68
CA HIS A 60 11.07 -10.14 11.06
C HIS A 60 9.58 -10.49 11.19
N LEU A 61 8.87 -10.71 10.07
CA LEU A 61 7.49 -11.21 10.10
C LEU A 61 7.42 -12.58 10.79
N SER A 62 6.38 -12.76 11.60
CA SER A 62 6.07 -14.03 12.28
C SER A 62 4.62 -14.41 12.00
N PRO A 63 4.35 -15.53 11.30
CA PRO A 63 5.34 -16.46 10.71
C PRO A 63 6.13 -15.82 9.56
N SER A 64 7.34 -16.33 9.32
CA SER A 64 8.21 -15.84 8.24
C SER A 64 7.51 -15.85 6.88
N LEU A 65 7.81 -14.85 6.05
CA LEU A 65 7.25 -14.68 4.71
C LEU A 65 7.52 -15.91 3.83
N LYS A 66 6.47 -16.52 3.28
CA LYS A 66 6.56 -17.67 2.35
C LYS A 66 6.23 -17.31 0.90
N PHE A 67 5.30 -16.38 0.71
CA PHE A 67 4.83 -15.90 -0.58
C PHE A 67 4.27 -14.48 -0.42
N VAL A 68 4.13 -13.77 -1.55
CA VAL A 68 3.43 -12.49 -1.61
C VAL A 68 2.13 -12.65 -2.40
N PRO A 69 1.04 -11.93 -2.04
CA PRO A 69 0.90 -11.12 -0.82
C PRO A 69 0.92 -11.98 0.45
N TRP A 70 1.46 -11.46 1.55
CA TRP A 70 1.61 -12.21 2.82
C TRP A 70 0.29 -12.43 3.58
N LEU A 71 -0.70 -11.57 3.34
CA LEU A 71 -1.98 -11.57 4.05
C LEU A 71 -3.04 -12.41 3.31
N ASP A 72 -3.91 -13.07 4.08
CA ASP A 72 -5.17 -13.63 3.59
C ASP A 72 -6.17 -12.51 3.25
N TYR A 73 -6.37 -12.29 1.96
CA TYR A 73 -7.22 -11.21 1.44
C TYR A 73 -8.71 -11.46 1.64
N GLU A 74 -9.16 -12.72 1.63
CA GLU A 74 -10.59 -13.04 1.69
C GLU A 74 -11.22 -12.60 3.02
N ASN A 75 -10.44 -12.66 4.10
CA ASN A 75 -10.88 -12.36 5.45
C ASN A 75 -10.44 -10.97 5.96
N PHE A 76 -9.85 -10.12 5.10
CA PHE A 76 -9.27 -8.84 5.50
C PHE A 76 -10.24 -7.96 6.30
N ALA A 77 -11.44 -7.72 5.76
CA ALA A 77 -12.44 -6.87 6.42
C ALA A 77 -12.84 -7.43 7.80
N THR A 78 -12.99 -8.76 7.90
CA THR A 78 -13.29 -9.45 9.16
C THR A 78 -12.18 -9.23 10.20
N TYR A 79 -10.91 -9.35 9.80
CA TYR A 79 -9.78 -9.11 10.71
C TYR A 79 -9.73 -7.65 11.17
N VAL A 80 -9.99 -6.69 10.26
CA VAL A 80 -10.06 -5.26 10.61
C VAL A 80 -11.17 -4.99 11.62
N CYS A 81 -12.38 -5.52 11.40
CA CYS A 81 -13.50 -5.37 12.33
C CYS A 81 -13.16 -5.95 13.72
N LYS A 82 -12.61 -7.17 13.78
CA LYS A 82 -12.22 -7.82 15.05
C LYS A 82 -11.14 -7.06 15.81
N ALA A 83 -10.23 -6.38 15.11
CA ALA A 83 -9.18 -5.59 15.72
C ALA A 83 -9.66 -4.22 16.22
N TYR A 84 -10.79 -3.72 15.71
CA TYR A 84 -11.33 -2.43 16.09
C TYR A 84 -11.92 -2.46 17.50
N LYS A 85 -11.39 -1.62 18.39
CA LYS A 85 -11.84 -1.52 19.80
C LYS A 85 -12.77 -0.33 20.07
N GLY A 86 -13.15 0.42 19.04
CA GLY A 86 -14.05 1.56 19.20
C GLY A 86 -15.52 1.14 19.25
N ALA A 87 -16.36 2.01 19.81
CA ALA A 87 -17.78 1.72 20.02
C ALA A 87 -18.64 1.82 18.75
N LEU A 88 -18.11 2.33 17.64
CA LEU A 88 -18.88 2.68 16.44
C LEU A 88 -18.34 1.95 15.20
N CYS A 89 -18.81 0.73 14.96
CA CYS A 89 -18.71 0.10 13.64
C CYS A 89 -19.81 0.68 12.73
N LEU A 90 -19.49 1.60 11.81
CA LEU A 90 -20.43 2.09 10.80
C LEU A 90 -19.94 1.75 9.38
N TRP A 91 -20.35 0.57 8.84
CA TRP A 91 -20.79 0.24 7.45
C TRP A 91 -20.64 -1.27 7.15
N PRO A 92 -21.50 -1.92 6.34
CA PRO A 92 -22.95 -2.13 6.48
C PRO A 92 -23.28 -3.27 7.47
N ALA A 93 -24.17 -2.97 8.42
CA ALA A 93 -25.06 -3.79 9.25
C ALA A 93 -24.73 -5.21 9.79
N ASN A 94 -23.81 -6.03 9.26
CA ASN A 94 -23.77 -7.46 9.62
C ASN A 94 -22.39 -8.05 9.97
N LEU A 95 -21.37 -7.26 10.29
CA LEU A 95 -20.10 -7.85 10.74
C LEU A 95 -19.36 -7.03 11.81
N CYS A 96 -19.98 -6.90 12.99
CA CYS A 96 -19.27 -6.77 14.27
C CYS A 96 -20.06 -7.61 15.29
N ILE A 97 -19.90 -8.95 15.26
CA ILE A 97 -20.28 -9.87 16.35
C ILE A 97 -19.03 -10.16 17.16
#